data_AF-A0A1J1GM19-F1
#
_entry.id   AF-A0A1J1GM19-F1
#
_cell.length_a   1.000
_cell.length_b   1.000
_cell.length_c   1.000
_cell.angle_alpha   90.00
_cell.angle_beta   90.00
_cell.angle_gamma   90.00
#
_symmetry.space_group_name_H-M   'P 1'
#
loop_
_entity.id
_entity.type
_entity.pdbx_description
1 polymer ?
#
loop_
_entity_poly.entity_id
_entity_poly.type
_entity_poly.pdbx_seq_one_letter_code
_entity_poly.pdbx_strand_id
1 'polypeptide(L)'
;MGNVKKEFSKDTLKAHLEAIEECKEKKEKYVKCFNNWYKNNFLKGDLTQACDDYYEDYQICVLNDLNKKGLSHLTNFENEK
;
A
#
# COMPACT_ATOMS: atom_id res chain seq x y z
N MET A 1 2.19 -31.91 -3.22
CA MET A 1 2.02 -30.61 -2.50
C MET A 1 2.93 -29.48 -2.99
N GLY A 2 4.01 -29.72 -3.75
CA GLY A 2 4.94 -28.67 -4.19
C GLY A 2 4.44 -27.72 -5.30
N ASN A 3 3.58 -28.18 -6.21
CA ASN A 3 3.06 -27.34 -7.31
C ASN A 3 2.07 -26.27 -6.84
N VAL A 4 1.18 -26.59 -5.89
CA VAL A 4 0.14 -25.68 -5.39
C VAL A 4 0.73 -24.47 -4.65
N LYS A 5 1.77 -24.66 -3.83
CA LYS A 5 2.44 -23.54 -3.13
C LYS A 5 3.20 -22.61 -4.10
N LYS A 6 3.76 -23.17 -5.17
CA LYS A 6 4.51 -22.42 -6.19
C LYS A 6 3.58 -21.58 -7.07
N GLU A 7 2.36 -22.05 -7.30
CA GLU A 7 1.31 -21.35 -8.05
C GLU A 7 0.71 -20.22 -7.23
N PHE A 8 0.35 -20.48 -5.97
CA PHE A 8 -0.11 -19.46 -5.01
C PHE A 8 0.89 -18.29 -4.82
N SER A 9 2.19 -18.60 -4.78
CA SER A 9 3.24 -17.58 -4.70
C SER A 9 3.32 -16.72 -5.96
N LYS A 10 3.08 -17.28 -7.15
CA LYS A 10 3.07 -16.52 -8.41
C LYS A 10 1.85 -15.63 -8.52
N ASP A 11 0.68 -16.11 -8.11
CA ASP A 11 -0.57 -15.34 -8.16
C ASP A 11 -0.52 -14.15 -7.20
N THR A 12 0.08 -14.34 -6.02
CA THR A 12 0.35 -13.27 -5.06
C THR A 12 1.28 -12.20 -5.64
N LEU A 13 2.39 -12.63 -6.29
CA LEU A 13 3.34 -11.72 -6.95
C LEU A 13 2.69 -10.93 -8.08
N LYS A 14 1.86 -11.60 -8.89
CA LYS A 14 1.12 -10.95 -9.98
C LYS A 14 0.15 -9.90 -9.45
N ALA A 15 -0.64 -10.23 -8.43
CA ALA A 15 -1.59 -9.30 -7.84
C ALA A 15 -0.90 -8.09 -7.20
N HIS A 16 0.25 -8.29 -6.57
CA HIS A 16 1.06 -7.19 -6.04
C HIS A 16 1.51 -6.22 -7.15
N LEU A 17 2.03 -6.75 -8.26
CA LEU A 17 2.47 -5.93 -9.40
C LEU A 17 1.30 -5.17 -10.04
N GLU A 18 0.14 -5.79 -10.15
CA GLU A 18 -1.06 -5.13 -10.67
C GLU A 18 -1.60 -4.06 -9.72
N ALA A 19 -1.61 -4.30 -8.41
CA ALA A 19 -2.01 -3.30 -7.42
C ALA A 19 -1.09 -2.07 -7.44
N ILE A 20 0.20 -2.26 -7.72
CA ILE A 20 1.16 -1.16 -7.91
C ILE A 20 0.73 -0.25 -9.07
N GLU A 21 0.33 -0.81 -10.20
CA GLU A 21 -0.07 -0.03 -11.38
C GLU A 21 -1.46 0.60 -11.20
N GLU A 22 -2.44 -0.14 -10.69
CA GLU A 22 -3.81 0.36 -10.45
C GLU A 22 -3.82 1.55 -9.49
N CYS A 23 -2.99 1.50 -8.44
CA CYS A 23 -2.96 2.52 -7.39
C CYS A 23 -1.83 3.54 -7.57
N LYS A 24 -1.16 3.56 -8.73
CA LYS A 24 0.01 4.38 -9.01
C LYS A 24 -0.22 5.87 -8.78
N GLU A 25 -1.32 6.42 -9.28
CA GLU A 25 -1.60 7.86 -9.16
C GLU A 25 -1.77 8.29 -7.69
N LYS A 26 -2.50 7.49 -6.90
CA LYS A 26 -2.71 7.77 -5.48
C LYS A 26 -1.41 7.61 -4.68
N LYS A 27 -0.62 6.59 -5.01
CA LYS A 27 0.72 6.39 -4.47
C LYS A 27 1.64 7.58 -4.76
N GLU A 28 1.63 8.10 -5.98
CA GLU A 28 2.45 9.26 -6.36
C GLU A 28 2.09 10.51 -5.55
N LYS A 29 0.79 10.76 -5.32
CA LYS A 29 0.33 11.86 -4.46
C LYS A 29 0.81 11.69 -3.01
N TYR A 30 0.60 10.50 -2.45
CA TYR A 30 1.06 10.18 -1.10
C TYR A 30 2.58 10.33 -0.95
N VAL A 31 3.36 9.69 -1.83
CA VAL A 31 4.84 9.73 -1.79
C VAL A 31 5.37 11.14 -1.97
N LYS A 32 4.76 11.95 -2.85
CA LYS A 32 5.14 13.36 -3.02
C LYS A 32 4.93 14.15 -1.73
N CYS A 33 3.78 13.98 -1.08
CA CYS A 33 3.49 14.63 0.19
C CYS A 33 4.44 14.14 1.29
N PHE A 34 4.58 12.82 1.47
CA PHE A 34 5.44 12.20 2.47
C PHE A 34 6.89 12.65 2.34
N ASN A 35 7.46 12.63 1.13
CA ASN A 35 8.84 13.08 0.90
C ASN A 35 9.06 14.55 1.25
N ASN A 36 8.06 15.40 1.01
CA ASN A 36 8.12 16.80 1.40
C ASN A 36 8.09 16.95 2.92
N TRP A 37 7.12 16.31 3.59
CA TRP A 37 7.00 16.32 5.05
C TRP A 37 8.24 15.73 5.72
N TYR A 38 8.75 14.60 5.23
CA TYR A 38 9.92 13.94 5.80
C TYR A 38 11.14 14.87 5.81
N LYS A 39 11.41 15.55 4.69
CA LYS A 39 12.56 16.47 4.55
C LYS A 39 12.39 17.75 5.35
N ASN A 40 11.17 18.30 5.39
CA ASN A 40 10.95 19.64 5.90
C ASN A 40 10.50 19.70 7.35
N ASN A 41 9.92 18.63 7.88
CA ASN A 41 9.34 18.54 9.21
C ASN A 41 10.04 17.44 10.03
N PHE A 42 9.87 16.17 9.62
CA PHE A 42 10.34 15.02 10.40
C PHE A 42 11.83 15.08 10.72
N LEU A 43 12.70 15.29 9.72
CA LEU A 43 14.15 15.39 9.92
C LEU A 43 14.57 16.59 10.78
N LYS A 44 13.68 17.55 11.01
CA LYS A 44 13.91 18.72 11.87
C LYS A 44 13.26 18.56 13.25
N GLY A 45 12.68 17.40 13.53
CA GLY A 45 12.01 17.09 14.80
C GLY A 45 10.56 17.54 14.90
N ASP A 46 9.96 18.06 13.82
CA ASP A 46 8.53 18.35 13.77
C ASP A 46 7.78 17.08 13.35
N LEU A 47 7.01 16.53 14.29
CA LEU A 47 6.25 15.29 14.13
C LEU A 47 4.77 15.55 13.81
N THR A 48 4.39 16.78 13.49
CA THR A 48 3.01 17.12 13.10
C THR A 48 2.59 16.25 11.92
N GLN A 49 1.49 15.51 12.06
CA GLN A 49 0.99 14.64 10.99
C GLN A 49 0.63 15.45 9.74
N ALA A 50 0.94 14.85 8.59
CA ALA A 50 0.59 15.36 7.29
C ALA A 50 0.41 14.17 6.35
N CYS A 51 -0.35 14.37 5.27
CA CYS A 51 -0.55 13.40 4.21
C CYS A 51 -1.51 12.24 4.53
N ASP A 52 -2.22 12.27 5.65
CA ASP A 52 -3.17 11.22 6.05
C ASP A 52 -4.23 10.98 4.98
N ASP A 53 -4.86 12.04 4.45
CA ASP A 53 -5.85 11.92 3.36
C ASP A 53 -5.28 11.18 2.11
N TYR A 54 -4.05 11.50 1.71
CA TYR A 54 -3.41 10.84 0.57
C TYR A 54 -3.03 9.39 0.87
N TYR A 55 -2.65 9.12 2.11
CA TYR A 55 -2.34 7.78 2.57
C TYR A 55 -3.59 6.90 2.60
N GLU A 56 -4.69 7.40 3.18
CA GLU A 56 -5.99 6.73 3.21
C GLU A 56 -6.48 6.41 1.80
N ASP A 57 -6.44 7.37 0.88
CA ASP A 57 -6.80 7.16 -0.53
C ASP A 57 -5.98 6.02 -1.17
N TYR A 58 -4.67 6.03 -0.96
CA TYR A 58 -3.77 5.00 -1.48
C TYR A 58 -4.07 3.63 -0.86
N GLN A 59 -4.25 3.55 0.46
CA GLN A 59 -4.58 2.32 1.17
C GLN A 59 -5.91 1.74 0.68
N ILE A 60 -6.97 2.55 0.62
CA ILE A 60 -8.29 2.14 0.16
C ILE A 60 -8.20 1.55 -1.25
N CYS A 61 -7.41 2.15 -2.14
CA CYS A 61 -7.20 1.62 -3.48
C CYS A 61 -6.58 0.22 -3.47
N VAL A 62 -5.49 0.03 -2.73
CA VAL A 62 -4.79 -1.27 -2.65
C VAL A 62 -5.70 -2.34 -2.04
N LEU A 63 -6.41 -2.00 -0.96
CA LEU A 63 -7.36 -2.90 -0.32
C LEU A 63 -8.47 -3.32 -1.29
N ASN A 64 -9.05 -2.36 -2.02
CA ASN A 64 -10.11 -2.63 -2.99
C ASN A 64 -9.64 -3.50 -4.16
N ASP A 65 -8.43 -3.27 -4.67
CA ASP A 65 -7.86 -4.10 -5.75
C ASP A 65 -7.62 -5.55 -5.29
N LEU A 66 -7.01 -5.74 -4.12
CA LEU A 66 -6.77 -7.07 -3.55
C LEU A 66 -8.08 -7.80 -3.21
N ASN A 67 -9.08 -7.08 -2.71
CA ASN A 67 -10.42 -7.63 -2.46
C ASN A 67 -11.09 -8.12 -3.74
N LYS A 68 -11.03 -7.34 -4.83
CA LYS A 68 -11.58 -7.74 -6.15
C LYS A 68 -10.94 -9.02 -6.68
N LYS A 69 -9.69 -9.31 -6.29
CA LYS A 69 -8.92 -10.49 -6.71
C LYS A 69 -9.06 -11.69 -5.78
N GLY A 70 -9.87 -11.59 -4.72
CA GLY A 70 -10.01 -12.65 -3.72
C GLY A 70 -8.79 -12.80 -2.81
N LEU A 71 -7.95 -11.78 -2.74
CA LEU A 71 -6.69 -11.77 -1.99
C LEU A 71 -6.76 -10.93 -0.71
N SER A 72 -7.97 -10.74 -0.17
CA SER A 72 -8.22 -9.99 1.08
C SER A 72 -7.43 -10.53 2.28
N HIS A 73 -7.11 -11.82 2.30
CA HIS A 73 -6.28 -12.43 3.36
C HIS A 73 -4.85 -11.87 3.42
N LEU A 74 -4.37 -11.20 2.36
CA LEU A 74 -3.07 -10.50 2.32
C LEU A 74 -3.12 -9.12 2.98
N THR A 75 -4.31 -8.59 3.27
CA THR A 75 -4.49 -7.26 3.84
C THR A 75 -4.78 -7.28 5.33
N ASN A 76 -4.58 -8.43 5.99
CA ASN A 76 -4.57 -8.54 7.44
C ASN A 76 -3.33 -7.83 7.99
N PHE A 77 -3.35 -6.50 7.94
CA PHE A 77 -2.62 -5.68 8.89
C PHE A 77 -3.36 -5.90 10.21
N GLU A 78 -2.92 -6.88 11.00
CA GLU A 78 -3.36 -6.96 12.39
C GLU A 78 -3.11 -5.56 12.98
N ASN A 79 -4.20 -4.91 13.37
CA ASN A 79 -4.20 -3.56 13.88
C ASN A 79 -3.34 -3.51 15.15
N GLU A 80 -2.05 -3.26 15.02
CA GLU A 80 -1.24 -2.73 16.11
C GLU A 80 -1.72 -1.29 16.34
N LYS A 81 -2.79 -1.19 17.13
CA LYS A 81 -3.21 0.03 17.82
C LYS A 81 -2.23 0.35 18.94
#